data_AF-A0A5C8JK31-F1
#
_entry.id   AF-A0A5C8JK31-F1
#
_cell.length_a   1.000
_cell.length_b   1.000
_cell.length_c   1.000
_cell.angle_alpha   90.00
_cell.angle_beta   90.00
_cell.angle_gamma   90.00
#
_symmetry.space_group_name_H-M   'P 1'
#
loop_
_entity.id
_entity.type
_entity.pdbx_description
1 polymer ?
#
loop_
_entity_poly.entity_id
_entity_poly.type
_entity_poly.pdbx_seq_one_letter_code
_entity_poly.pdbx_strand_id
1 'polypeptide(L)'
;MNCHITDNNFVRVKLNMESLTSNFELVKLSNKLEKFDALTFKEFLAELKKVKVKLSLKEQDEWEEYFDGYKADLSELTAVLTATDREIDTLVYELYGLTEEEIRIVEGE
;
A
#
# COMPACT_ATOMS: atom_id res chain seq x y z
N MET A 1 16.08 13.76 -8.82
CA MET A 1 14.85 14.24 -8.15
C MET A 1 13.89 13.06 -8.10
N ASN A 2 13.85 12.28 -7.01
CA ASN A 2 12.71 11.37 -6.75
C ASN A 2 12.67 10.85 -5.29
N CYS A 3 12.96 11.70 -4.31
CA CYS A 3 12.78 11.36 -2.90
C CYS A 3 11.73 12.29 -2.31
N HIS A 4 10.47 12.02 -2.64
CA HIS A 4 9.29 12.67 -2.04
C HIS A 4 8.06 11.75 -2.06
N ILE A 5 8.04 10.74 -2.95
CA ILE A 5 6.89 9.85 -3.11
C ILE A 5 6.95 8.67 -2.14
N THR A 6 8.13 8.10 -1.87
CA THR A 6 8.34 7.06 -0.84
C THR A 6 8.03 7.56 0.57
N ASP A 7 8.27 8.84 0.85
CA ASP A 7 7.98 9.46 2.14
C ASP A 7 6.46 9.54 2.38
N ASN A 8 5.67 9.86 1.37
CA ASN A 8 4.21 10.00 1.53
C ASN A 8 3.51 8.66 1.82
N ASN A 9 3.96 7.53 1.26
CA ASN A 9 3.38 6.22 1.55
C ASN A 9 3.79 5.73 2.96
N PHE A 10 5.06 5.88 3.34
CA PHE A 10 5.50 5.57 4.69
C PHE A 10 4.75 6.43 5.71
N VAL A 11 4.54 7.71 5.40
CA VAL A 11 3.75 8.65 6.21
C VAL A 11 2.27 8.26 6.25
N ARG A 12 1.62 7.87 5.14
CA ARG A 12 0.19 7.48 5.12
C ARG A 12 -0.08 6.14 5.78
N VAL A 13 0.74 5.11 5.52
CA VAL A 13 0.68 3.83 6.24
C VAL A 13 0.87 4.07 7.73
N LYS A 14 1.86 4.89 8.11
CA LYS A 14 2.15 5.23 9.50
C LYS A 14 1.03 6.06 10.15
N LEU A 15 0.46 7.05 9.44
CA LEU A 15 -0.68 7.85 9.89
C LEU A 15 -1.93 6.99 10.10
N ASN A 16 -2.14 5.97 9.26
CA ASN A 16 -3.21 4.99 9.46
C ASN A 16 -2.99 4.20 10.76
N MET A 17 -1.77 3.70 11.02
CA MET A 17 -1.47 3.00 12.27
C MET A 17 -1.66 3.87 13.51
N GLU A 18 -1.24 5.14 13.46
CA GLU A 18 -1.42 6.11 14.55
C GLU A 18 -2.89 6.49 14.77
N SER A 19 -3.68 6.58 13.70
CA SER A 19 -5.11 6.83 13.77
C SER A 19 -5.85 5.62 14.34
N LEU A 20 -5.46 4.40 13.99
CA LEU A 20 -6.01 3.16 14.54
C LEU A 20 -5.67 3.00 16.03
N THR A 21 -4.42 3.25 16.43
CA THR A 21 -4.04 3.18 17.85
C THR A 21 -4.72 4.26 18.69
N SER A 22 -4.90 5.46 18.14
CA SER A 22 -5.58 6.57 18.82
C SER A 22 -7.09 6.40 18.89
N ASN A 23 -7.76 6.01 17.79
CA ASN A 23 -9.22 5.85 17.75
C ASN A 23 -9.72 4.63 18.55
N PHE A 24 -8.88 3.61 18.70
CA PHE A 24 -9.25 2.36 19.37
C PHE A 24 -8.49 2.09 20.68
N GLU A 25 -7.71 3.06 21.16
CA GLU A 25 -6.88 2.96 22.37
C GLU A 25 -6.00 1.69 22.38
N LEU A 26 -5.50 1.29 21.21
CA LEU A 26 -4.74 0.04 21.06
C LEU A 26 -3.32 0.24 21.56
N VAL A 27 -2.99 -0.43 22.66
CA VAL A 27 -1.62 -0.46 23.23
C VAL A 27 -0.63 -1.09 22.24
N LYS A 28 -1.09 -2.02 21.39
CA LYS A 28 -0.26 -2.68 20.37
C LYS A 28 -1.11 -3.18 19.19
N LEU A 29 -0.65 -2.90 17.98
CA LEU A 29 -1.22 -3.47 16.75
C LEU A 29 -0.74 -4.91 16.55
N SER A 30 -1.59 -5.76 15.98
CA SER A 30 -1.16 -7.10 15.57
C SER A 30 -0.27 -6.98 14.33
N ASN A 31 0.68 -7.90 14.15
CA ASN A 31 1.51 -7.94 12.94
C ASN A 31 0.68 -8.07 11.64
N LYS A 32 -0.58 -8.50 11.75
CA LYS A 32 -1.53 -8.51 10.63
C LYS A 32 -2.12 -7.13 10.37
N LEU A 33 -2.50 -6.39 11.40
CA LEU A 33 -2.93 -4.99 11.27
C LEU A 33 -1.82 -4.10 10.74
N GLU A 34 -0.56 -4.40 11.04
CA GLU A 34 0.60 -3.73 10.44
C GLU A 34 0.70 -3.94 8.92
N LYS A 35 0.15 -5.04 8.39
CA LYS A 35 0.08 -5.37 6.95
C LYS A 35 -1.28 -5.02 6.37
N PHE A 36 -1.76 -3.83 6.66
CA PHE A 36 -3.09 -3.35 6.27
C PHE A 36 -3.32 -3.38 4.75
N ASP A 37 -2.27 -3.13 3.97
CA ASP A 37 -2.24 -3.23 2.51
C ASP A 37 -2.54 -4.64 1.98
N ALA A 38 -2.26 -5.69 2.75
CA ALA A 38 -2.52 -7.07 2.36
C ALA A 38 -3.84 -7.64 2.91
N LEU A 39 -4.49 -6.94 3.83
CA LEU A 39 -5.75 -7.37 4.42
C LEU A 39 -6.94 -7.08 3.50
N THR A 40 -8.03 -7.83 3.69
CA THR A 40 -9.38 -7.47 3.24
C THR A 40 -10.15 -6.78 4.37
N PHE A 41 -11.20 -6.02 4.05
CA PHE A 41 -12.02 -5.34 5.06
C PHE A 41 -12.59 -6.34 6.11
N LYS A 42 -13.01 -7.52 5.66
CA LYS A 42 -13.45 -8.61 6.54
C LYS A 42 -12.37 -9.08 7.51
N GLU A 43 -11.13 -9.19 7.06
CA GLU A 43 -10.00 -9.56 7.91
C GLU A 43 -9.64 -8.42 8.88
N PHE A 44 -9.70 -7.16 8.42
CA PHE A 44 -9.54 -6.00 9.29
C PHE A 44 -10.56 -6.01 10.44
N LEU A 45 -11.84 -6.22 10.14
CA LEU A 45 -12.88 -6.36 11.17
C LEU A 45 -12.61 -7.56 12.11
N ALA A 46 -12.08 -8.66 11.59
CA ALA A 46 -11.73 -9.82 12.39
C ALA A 46 -10.54 -9.53 13.33
N GLU A 47 -9.55 -8.76 12.89
CA GLU A 47 -8.43 -8.31 13.72
C GLU A 47 -8.88 -7.30 14.79
N LEU A 48 -9.76 -6.35 14.46
CA LEU A 48 -10.36 -5.43 15.44
C LEU A 48 -11.14 -6.18 16.53
N LYS A 49 -11.88 -7.23 16.17
CA LYS A 49 -12.57 -8.08 17.15
C LYS A 49 -11.61 -8.78 18.12
N LYS A 50 -10.40 -9.14 17.71
CA LYS A 50 -9.40 -9.78 18.59
C LYS A 50 -8.90 -8.83 19.68
N VAL A 51 -8.82 -7.55 19.36
CA VAL A 51 -8.46 -6.49 20.32
C VAL A 51 -9.67 -5.95 21.08
N LYS A 52 -10.80 -6.65 21.03
CA LYS A 52 -12.08 -6.32 21.69
C LYS A 52 -12.74 -5.02 21.20
N VAL A 53 -12.32 -4.51 20.06
CA VAL A 53 -13.00 -3.40 19.37
C VAL A 53 -14.21 -3.95 18.64
N LYS A 54 -15.39 -3.43 18.96
CA LYS A 54 -16.64 -3.72 18.25
C LYS A 54 -17.15 -2.44 17.63
N LEU A 55 -17.13 -2.41 16.30
CA LEU A 55 -17.74 -1.34 15.53
C LEU A 55 -19.24 -1.60 15.36
N SER A 56 -20.06 -0.58 15.55
CA SER A 56 -21.45 -0.54 15.12
C SER A 56 -21.54 -0.61 13.59
N LEU A 57 -22.74 -0.86 13.06
CA LEU A 57 -22.95 -0.92 11.60
C LEU A 57 -22.56 0.40 10.92
N LYS A 58 -22.94 1.53 11.52
CA LYS A 58 -22.59 2.85 10.98
C LYS A 58 -21.09 3.08 10.93
N GLU A 59 -20.38 2.70 11.99
CA GLU A 59 -18.91 2.82 12.01
C GLU A 59 -18.28 1.84 11.02
N GLN A 60 -18.84 0.64 10.82
CA GLN A 60 -18.33 -0.28 9.80
C GLN A 60 -18.42 0.34 8.40
N ASP A 61 -19.52 0.98 8.05
CA ASP A 61 -19.67 1.65 6.76
C ASP A 61 -18.62 2.78 6.59
N GLU A 62 -18.43 3.62 7.62
CA GLU A 62 -17.42 4.70 7.61
C GLU A 62 -15.98 4.17 7.47
N TRP A 63 -15.67 3.06 8.16
CA TRP A 63 -14.36 2.42 8.08
C TRP A 63 -14.15 1.65 6.78
N GLU A 64 -15.21 1.11 6.17
CA GLU A 64 -15.15 0.46 4.85
C GLU A 64 -14.83 1.47 3.75
N GLU A 65 -15.51 2.63 3.76
CA GLU A 65 -15.22 3.72 2.82
C GLU A 65 -13.77 4.22 2.95
N TYR A 66 -13.29 4.40 4.18
CA TYR A 66 -11.90 4.76 4.44
C TYR A 66 -10.92 3.67 3.98
N PHE A 67 -11.25 2.39 4.21
CA PHE A 67 -10.44 1.25 3.80
C PHE A 67 -10.30 1.18 2.28
N ASP A 68 -11.42 1.35 1.56
CA ASP A 68 -11.47 1.32 0.11
C ASP A 68 -10.76 2.51 -0.51
N GLY A 69 -10.93 3.71 0.04
CA GLY A 69 -10.17 4.90 -0.40
C GLY A 69 -8.66 4.71 -0.24
N TYR A 70 -8.22 4.13 0.89
CA TYR A 70 -6.82 3.80 1.10
C TYR A 70 -6.29 2.77 0.09
N LYS A 71 -7.08 1.74 -0.24
CA LYS A 71 -6.71 0.72 -1.24
C LYS A 71 -6.63 1.30 -2.65
N ALA A 72 -7.57 2.17 -3.02
CA ALA A 72 -7.56 2.86 -4.31
C ALA A 72 -6.27 3.67 -4.47
N ASP A 73 -5.90 4.43 -3.45
CA ASP A 73 -4.68 5.25 -3.48
C ASP A 73 -3.41 4.40 -3.54
N LEU A 74 -3.37 3.27 -2.83
CA LEU A 74 -2.27 2.31 -2.96
C LEU A 74 -2.17 1.72 -4.37
N SER A 75 -3.31 1.42 -5.00
CA SER A 75 -3.34 0.89 -6.36
C SER A 75 -2.84 1.92 -7.38
N GLU A 76 -3.29 3.17 -7.27
CA GLU A 76 -2.83 4.27 -8.13
C GLU A 76 -1.32 4.47 -7.99
N LEU A 77 -0.81 4.47 -6.77
CA LEU A 77 0.61 4.62 -6.51
C LEU A 77 1.43 3.43 -7.03
N THR A 78 0.93 2.20 -6.85
CA THR A 78 1.59 1.00 -7.38
C THR A 78 1.69 1.09 -8.90
N ALA A 79 0.66 1.59 -9.58
CA ALA A 79 0.70 1.81 -11.03
C ALA A 79 1.77 2.85 -11.42
N VAL A 80 1.90 3.94 -10.67
CA VAL A 80 2.95 4.96 -10.90
C VAL A 80 4.35 4.37 -10.69
N LEU A 81 4.56 3.56 -9.65
CA LEU A 81 5.85 2.90 -9.41
C LEU A 81 6.20 1.93 -10.53
N THR A 82 5.27 1.08 -10.94
CA THR A 82 5.49 0.15 -12.06
C THR A 82 5.78 0.90 -13.37
N ALA A 83 5.11 2.03 -13.62
CA ALA A 83 5.41 2.87 -14.78
C ALA A 83 6.82 3.48 -14.68
N THR A 84 7.19 3.98 -13.51
CA THR A 84 8.52 4.58 -13.27
C THR A 84 9.63 3.54 -13.40
N ASP A 85 9.45 2.33 -12.88
CA ASP A 85 10.43 1.24 -13.00
C ASP A 85 10.65 0.87 -14.46
N ARG A 86 9.58 0.77 -15.26
CA ARG A 86 9.67 0.54 -16.72
C ARG A 86 10.38 1.68 -17.44
N GLU A 87 10.14 2.92 -17.03
CA GLU A 87 10.85 4.08 -17.58
C GLU A 87 12.35 4.00 -17.25
N ILE A 88 12.72 3.59 -16.04
CA ILE A 88 14.11 3.37 -15.65
C ILE A 88 14.74 2.26 -16.48
N ASP A 89 14.07 1.12 -16.63
CA ASP A 89 14.57 0.00 -17.45
C ASP A 89 14.81 0.45 -18.89
N THR A 90 13.87 1.21 -19.46
CA THR A 90 14.01 1.80 -20.81
C THR A 90 15.23 2.73 -20.90
N LEU A 91 15.40 3.64 -19.94
CA LEU A 91 16.56 4.54 -19.91
C LEU A 91 17.88 3.79 -19.74
N VAL A 92 17.89 2.68 -18.99
CA VAL A 92 19.05 1.80 -18.85
C VAL A 92 19.35 1.11 -20.18
N TYR A 93 18.34 0.58 -20.87
CA TYR A 93 18.51 -0.04 -22.18
C TYR A 93 19.04 0.95 -23.22
N GLU A 94 18.51 2.18 -23.25
CA GLU A 94 19.00 3.25 -24.11
C GLU A 94 20.45 3.63 -23.80
N LEU A 95 20.83 3.74 -22.52
CA LEU A 95 22.19 4.09 -22.11
C LEU A 95 23.22 3.06 -22.58
N TYR A 96 22.86 1.78 -22.53
CA TYR A 96 23.71 0.68 -22.99
C TYR A 96 23.52 0.34 -24.47
N GLY A 97 22.59 1.01 -25.15
CA GLY A 97 22.29 0.81 -26.56
C GLY A 97 21.76 -0.59 -26.88
N LEU A 98 21.04 -1.22 -25.95
CA LEU A 98 20.50 -2.56 -26.16
C LEU A 98 19.48 -2.54 -27.29
N THR A 99 19.55 -3.58 -28.11
CA THR A 99 18.55 -3.88 -29.14
C THR A 99 17.34 -4.59 -28.54
N GLU A 100 16.20 -4.57 -29.24
CA GLU A 100 14.97 -5.27 -28.82
C GLU A 100 15.18 -6.78 -28.59
N GLU A 101 16.16 -7.39 -29.24
CA GLU A 101 16.54 -8.79 -29.02
C GLU A 101 17.26 -8.97 -27.68
N GLU A 102 18.17 -8.07 -27.33
CA GLU A 102 18.92 -8.10 -26.06
C GLU A 102 18.01 -7.78 -24.87
N ILE A 103 17.06 -6.86 -25.04
CA ILE A 103 16.05 -6.54 -24.03
C ILE A 103 15.19 -7.77 -23.71
N ARG A 104 14.67 -8.47 -24.72
CA ARG A 104 13.87 -9.70 -24.54
C ARG A 104 14.63 -10.77 -23.75
N ILE A 105 15.93 -10.94 -24.04
CA ILE A 105 16.81 -11.86 -23.30
C ILE A 105 16.96 -11.44 -21.82
N VAL A 106 17.05 -10.14 -21.54
CA VAL A 106 17.18 -9.61 -20.17
C VAL A 106 15.88 -9.75 -19.37
N GLU A 107 14.72 -9.52 -20.00
CA GLU A 107 13.41 -9.66 -19.37
C GLU A 107 12.95 -11.13 -19.24
N GLY A 108 13.64 -12.05 -19.93
CA GLY A 108 13.34 -13.48 -19.88
C GLY A 108 12.11 -13.88 -20.71
N GLU A 109 11.80 -13.11 -21.76
CA GLU A 109 10.76 -13.42 -22.76
C GLU A 109 11.29 -14.32 -23.89
#